data_AF-A0A3B8J9P8-F1
#
_entry.id   AF-A0A3B8J9P8-F1
#
_cell.length_a   1.000
_cell.length_b   1.000
_cell.length_c   1.000
_cell.angle_alpha   90.00
_cell.angle_beta   90.00
_cell.angle_gamma   90.00
#
_symmetry.space_group_name_H-M   'P 1'
#
loop_
_entity.id
_entity.type
_entity.pdbx_description
1 polymer ?
#
loop_
_entity_poly.entity_id
_entity_poly.type
_entity_poly.pdbx_seq_one_letter_code
_entity_poly.pdbx_strand_id
1 'polypeptide(L)' 'MPVTESLSTAVLVKEIRKRLGLTQVQFAQALGVSFQSVNRWERSKTKPLPIVLKQIEVMVKEMGDRGSDLLAKYFLKEQE' A
#
# COMPACT_ATOMS: atom_id res chain seq x y z
N MET A 1 -3.50 22.36 4.20
CA MET A 1 -2.57 21.76 5.19
C MET A 1 -1.93 20.53 4.56
N PRO A 2 -0.60 20.46 4.36
CA PRO A 2 0.04 19.20 4.00
C PRO A 2 0.61 18.58 5.28
N VAL A 3 0.05 17.44 5.68
CA VAL A 3 0.63 16.61 6.74
C VAL A 3 1.78 15.85 6.09
N THR A 4 3.00 16.37 6.21
CA THR A 4 4.23 15.62 5.93
C THR A 4 4.51 14.70 7.12
N GLU A 5 3.69 13.67 7.29
CA GLU A 5 3.91 12.61 8.27
C GLU A 5 4.74 11.49 7.62
N SER A 6 5.77 11.08 8.36
CA SER A 6 6.53 9.85 8.27
C SER A 6 5.87 8.76 7.41
N LEU A 7 6.58 8.26 6.39
CA LEU A 7 6.12 7.19 5.49
C LEU A 7 5.63 5.96 6.29
N SER A 8 4.33 5.89 6.56
CA SER A 8 3.71 4.74 7.20
C SER A 8 3.10 3.81 6.15
N THR A 9 2.99 2.52 6.48
CA THR A 9 2.31 1.51 5.64
C THR A 9 0.88 1.92 5.30
N ALA A 10 0.22 2.69 6.18
CA ALA A 10 -1.10 3.26 5.93
C ALA A 10 -1.11 4.23 4.73
N VAL A 11 -0.12 5.12 4.65
CA VAL A 11 0.01 6.09 3.55
C VAL A 11 0.31 5.35 2.24
N LEU A 12 1.19 4.34 2.28
CA LEU A 12 1.50 3.50 1.12
C LEU A 12 0.24 2.84 0.54
N VAL A 13 -0.51 2.12 1.38
CA VAL A 13 -1.74 1.42 0.97
C VAL A 13 -2.75 2.38 0.35
N LYS A 14 -2.95 3.53 1.01
CA LYS A 14 -3.90 4.56 0.53
C LYS A 14 -3.48 5.16 -0.80
N GLU A 15 -2.19 5.40 -1.00
CA GLU A 15 -1.63 5.98 -2.21
C GLU A 15 -1.72 5.02 -3.40
N ILE A 16 -1.33 3.76 -3.22
CA ILE A 16 -1.45 2.72 -4.25
C ILE A 16 -2.91 2.58 -4.68
N ARG A 17 -3.82 2.44 -3.71
CA ARG A 17 -5.24 2.30 -3.98
C ARG A 17 -5.79 3.47 -4.79
N LYS A 18 -5.43 4.72 -4.41
CA LYS A 18 -5.87 5.91 -5.13
C LYS A 18 -5.33 5.97 -6.56
N ARG A 19 -4.07 5.61 -6.77
CA ARG A 19 -3.46 5.61 -8.12
C ARG A 19 -4.04 4.55 -9.04
N LEU A 20 -4.49 3.44 -8.48
CA LEU A 20 -5.24 2.41 -9.20
C LEU A 20 -6.72 2.76 -9.41
N GLY A 21 -7.22 3.84 -8.78
CA GLY A 21 -8.63 4.20 -8.83
C GLY A 21 -9.56 3.20 -8.12
N LEU A 22 -9.02 2.38 -7.22
CA LEU A 22 -9.76 1.31 -6.57
C LEU A 22 -10.47 1.81 -5.29
N THR A 23 -11.64 1.24 -5.02
CA THR A 23 -12.26 1.32 -3.70
C THR A 23 -11.50 0.44 -2.71
N GLN A 24 -11.69 0.67 -1.39
CA GLN A 24 -11.09 -0.19 -0.36
C GLN A 24 -11.53 -1.65 -0.50
N VAL A 25 -12.76 -1.89 -0.96
CA VAL A 25 -13.30 -3.24 -1.20
C VAL A 25 -12.60 -3.91 -2.39
N GLN A 26 -12.48 -3.21 -3.52
CA GLN A 26 -11.80 -3.74 -4.71
C GLN A 26 -10.31 -3.99 -4.43
N PHE A 27 -9.66 -3.09 -3.68
CA PHE A 27 -8.28 -3.27 -3.27
C PHE A 27 -8.12 -4.50 -2.35
N ALA A 28 -9.05 -4.69 -1.40
CA ALA A 28 -9.06 -5.86 -0.54
C ALA A 28 -9.25 -7.16 -1.33
N GLN A 29 -10.17 -7.16 -2.31
CA GLN A 29 -10.39 -8.30 -3.21
C GLN A 29 -9.15 -8.63 -4.04
N ALA A 30 -8.47 -7.61 -4.59
CA ALA A 30 -7.25 -7.79 -5.37
C ALA A 30 -6.09 -8.39 -4.53
N LEU A 31 -6.06 -8.09 -3.22
CA LEU A 31 -5.08 -8.65 -2.27
C LEU A 31 -5.55 -9.94 -1.59
N GLY A 32 -6.76 -10.44 -1.89
CA GLY A 32 -7.30 -11.64 -1.23
C GLY A 32 -7.54 -11.47 0.28
N VAL A 33 -7.79 -10.25 0.75
CA VAL A 33 -8.02 -9.93 2.17
C VAL A 33 -9.41 -9.34 2.40
N SER A 34 -9.84 -9.28 3.67
CA SER A 34 -11.09 -8.61 4.01
C SER A 34 -10.97 -7.07 3.87
N PHE A 35 -12.08 -6.43 3.52
CA PHE A 35 -12.21 -4.96 3.57
C PHE A 35 -11.77 -4.39 4.93
N GLN A 36 -12.11 -5.07 6.03
CA GLN A 36 -11.74 -4.63 7.37
C GLN A 36 -10.22 -4.56 7.57
N SER A 37 -9.46 -5.47 6.94
CA SER A 37 -8.00 -5.46 6.99
C SER A 37 -7.45 -4.19 6.33
N VAL A 38 -7.92 -3.87 5.12
CA VAL A 38 -7.51 -2.65 4.40
C VAL A 38 -7.91 -1.39 5.18
N ASN A 39 -9.13 -1.34 5.73
CA ASN A 39 -9.58 -0.22 6.55
C ASN A 39 -8.72 -0.04 7.82
N ARG A 40 -8.31 -1.13 8.48
CA ARG A 40 -7.40 -1.05 9.64
C ARG A 40 -5.99 -0.58 9.24
N TRP A 41 -5.48 -1.01 8.10
CA TRP A 41 -4.18 -0.55 7.58
C TRP A 41 -4.20 0.93 7.24
N GLU A 42 -5.21 1.41 6.50
CA GLU A 42 -5.34 2.83 6.14
C GLU A 42 -5.54 3.75 7.35
N ARG A 43 -6.02 3.20 8.47
CA ARG A 43 -6.17 3.91 9.76
C ARG A 43 -4.97 3.72 10.71
N SER A 44 -3.87 3.14 10.23
CA SER A 44 -2.66 2.86 11.01
C SER A 44 -2.91 2.01 12.26
N LYS A 45 -3.98 1.22 12.29
CA LYS A 45 -4.36 0.38 13.45
C LYS A 45 -3.61 -0.95 13.48
N THR A 46 -3.26 -1.47 12.31
CA THR A 46 -2.51 -2.72 12.15
C THR A 46 -1.57 -2.59 10.95
N LYS A 47 -0.51 -3.41 10.90
CA LYS A 47 0.33 -3.54 9.70
C LYS A 47 -0.09 -4.76 8.87
N PRO A 48 0.09 -4.75 7.54
CA PRO A 48 -0.12 -5.94 6.73
C PRO A 48 0.88 -7.03 7.10
N LEU A 49 0.51 -8.30 6.91
CA LEU A 49 1.46 -9.41 7.07
C LEU A 49 2.53 -9.35 5.96
N PRO A 50 3.73 -9.92 6.19
CA PRO A 50 4.81 -9.93 5.20
C PRO A 50 4.39 -10.47 3.83
N ILE A 51 3.55 -11.50 3.81
CA ILE A 51 3.01 -12.08 2.56
C ILE A 51 2.17 -11.08 1.76
N VAL A 52 1.37 -10.26 2.46
CA VAL A 52 0.54 -9.23 1.83
C VAL A 52 1.40 -8.07 1.36
N LEU A 53 2.44 -7.69 2.12
CA LEU A 53 3.40 -6.68 1.68
C LEU A 53 4.08 -7.09 0.37
N LYS A 54 4.44 -8.36 0.23
CA LYS A 54 5.00 -8.89 -1.03
C LYS A 54 3.99 -8.83 -2.18
N GLN A 55 2.71 -9.12 -1.94
CA GLN A 55 1.67 -8.94 -2.96
C GLN A 55 1.49 -7.47 -3.36
N ILE A 56 1.53 -6.56 -2.39
CA ILE A 56 1.49 -5.12 -2.64
C ILE A 56 2.71 -4.70 -3.47
N GLU A 57 3.90 -5.18 -3.14
CA GLU A 57 5.12 -4.91 -3.92
C GLU A 57 5.00 -5.37 -5.38
N VAL A 58 4.50 -6.60 -5.60
CA VAL A 58 4.26 -7.14 -6.94
C VAL A 58 3.24 -6.28 -7.70
N MET A 59 2.11 -5.93 -7.06
CA MET A 59 1.09 -5.08 -7.66
C MET A 59 1.67 -3.71 -8.06
N VAL A 60 2.52 -3.11 -7.23
CA VAL A 60 3.19 -1.83 -7.55
C VAL A 60 4.19 -1.98 -8.70
N LYS A 61 4.90 -3.12 -8.80
CA LYS A 61 5.77 -3.41 -9.96
C LYS A 61 4.96 -3.53 -11.26
N GLU A 62 3.79 -4.17 -11.20
CA GLU A 62 2.88 -4.30 -12.35
C GLU A 62 2.28 -2.96 -12.81
N MET A 63 2.22 -1.96 -11.92
CA MET A 63 1.79 -0.60 -12.28
C MET A 63 2.79 0.18 -13.15
N GLY A 64 4.01 -0.34 -13.33
CA GLY A 64 5.06 0.29 -14.14
C GLY A 64 5.43 1.68 -13.63
N ASP A 65 5.43 2.68 -14.51
CA ASP A 65 5.82 4.06 -14.21
C ASP A 65 5.01 4.70 -13.07
N ARG A 66 3.77 4.25 -12.84
CA ARG A 66 2.90 4.77 -11.76
C ARG A 66 3.25 4.21 -10.37
N GLY A 67 4.09 3.19 -10.30
CA GLY A 67 4.53 2.53 -9.07
C GLY A 67 6.02 2.67 -8.77
N SER A 68 6.83 3.13 -9.73
CA SER A 68 8.29 3.24 -9.61
C SER A 68 8.73 4.14 -8.45
N ASP A 69 8.07 5.28 -8.24
CA ASP A 69 8.37 6.17 -7.12
C ASP A 69 7.95 5.58 -5.77
N LEU A 70 6.90 4.75 -5.74
CA LEU A 70 6.47 4.06 -4.52
C LEU A 70 7.43 2.95 -4.12
N LEU A 71 7.96 2.20 -5.10
CA LEU A 71 9.03 1.23 -4.89
C LEU A 71 10.28 1.90 -4.31
N ALA A 72 10.70 3.02 -4.91
CA ALA A 72 11.86 3.80 -4.44
C ALA A 72 11.66 4.37 -3.03
N LYS A 73 10.46 4.84 -2.71
CA LYS A 73 10.16 5.49 -1.43
C LYS A 73 10.00 4.50 -0.28
N TYR A 74 9.38 3.35 -0.52
CA TYR A 74 8.94 2.45 0.55
C TYR A 74 9.66 1.10 0.59
N PHE A 75 10.07 0.54 -0.54
CA PHE A 75 10.63 -0.82 -0.60
C PHE A 75 12.17 -0.84 -0.76
N LEU A 76 12.78 0.25 -1.21
CA LEU A 76 14.23 0.40 -1.32
C LEU A 76 14.93 0.79 0.00
N LYS A 77 14.16 1.07 1.07
CA LYS A 77 14.68 1.45 2.39
C LYS A 77 14.73 0.33 3.44
N GLU A 78 14.25 -0.87 3.14
CA GLU A 78 14.18 -1.99 4.10
C GLU A 78 15.26 -3.07 3.89
N GLN A 79 16.35 -2.75 3.18
CA GLN A 79 17.52 -3.63 3.05
C GLN A 79 18.71 -3.00 3.79
N GLU A 80 18.62 -2.91 5.12
CA GLU A 80 19.78 -2.68 5.99
C GLU A 80 19.69 -3.60 7.22
#